data_AF-A0A2E2E5W8-F1
#
_entry.id   AF-A0A2E2E5W8-F1
#
_cell.length_a   1.000
_cell.length_b   1.000
_cell.length_c   1.000
_cell.angle_alpha   90.00
_cell.angle_beta   90.00
_cell.angle_gamma   90.00
#
_symmetry.space_group_name_H-M   'P 1'
#
loop_
_entity.id
_entity.type
_entity.pdbx_description
1 polymer ?
#
loop_
_entity_poly.entity_id
_entity_poly.type
_entity_poly.pdbx_seq_one_letter_code
_entity_poly.pdbx_strand_id
1 'polypeptide(L)'
;MKARVAGIAVLGAGFGSWAETRAILTGAQTWQAQPLVPPKAMVLPPNERRRASPLVRLALGVAQAACDDAGLSGADMDCVFASALGDGQVAHAILTALATPEKAVSPTQFHNSVHNAMAGYWSIGVGNHAASTSLAAGDYTFGAGLLKAMLTVSQEKRPTILVAVDYPFPDPLNATRPIGAPFGVALVLRPDHDTGTGPCLALTYSQAQAATPPRQADLRTLWKDCPPAKALPLLEGLIAPTRIVMEAGSGYFLDVEVF
;
A
#
# COMPACT_ATOMS: atom_id res chain seq x y z
N MET A 1 -0.75 -18.95 8.45
CA MET A 1 -1.36 -17.93 9.34
C MET A 1 -2.72 -17.55 8.78
N LYS A 2 -3.69 -17.17 9.62
CA LYS A 2 -5.03 -16.76 9.19
C LYS A 2 -5.39 -15.38 9.73
N ALA A 3 -6.12 -14.60 8.95
CA ALA A 3 -6.68 -13.32 9.36
C ALA A 3 -7.93 -13.00 8.55
N ARG A 4 -8.85 -12.21 9.12
CA ARG A 4 -10.02 -11.69 8.42
C ARG A 4 -9.71 -10.32 7.83
N VAL A 5 -10.14 -10.06 6.61
CA VAL A 5 -10.09 -8.71 6.03
C VAL A 5 -11.34 -7.96 6.43
N ALA A 6 -11.18 -6.93 7.26
CA ALA A 6 -12.27 -6.13 7.80
C ALA A 6 -12.51 -4.85 7.00
N GLY A 7 -11.48 -4.31 6.34
CA GLY A 7 -11.61 -3.10 5.52
C GLY A 7 -10.61 -3.08 4.38
N ILE A 8 -11.04 -2.54 3.25
CA ILE A 8 -10.27 -2.48 2.00
C ILE A 8 -10.35 -1.07 1.43
N ALA A 9 -9.22 -0.51 1.03
CA ALA A 9 -9.19 0.69 0.22
C ALA A 9 -8.19 0.57 -0.92
N VAL A 10 -8.54 1.16 -2.05
CA VAL A 10 -7.69 1.25 -3.24
C VAL A 10 -7.84 2.65 -3.82
N LEU A 11 -6.71 3.30 -4.07
CA LEU A 11 -6.63 4.59 -4.77
C LEU A 11 -5.47 4.53 -5.75
N GLY A 12 -5.66 4.98 -6.98
CA GLY A 12 -4.62 4.90 -8.00
C GLY A 12 -5.08 5.44 -9.34
N ALA A 13 -4.23 5.30 -10.35
CA ALA A 13 -4.62 5.71 -11.70
C ALA A 13 -5.81 4.87 -12.20
N GLY A 14 -6.97 5.50 -12.35
CA GLY A 14 -8.23 4.82 -12.70
C GLY A 14 -8.91 4.07 -11.55
N PHE A 15 -8.47 4.25 -10.30
CA PHE A 15 -9.10 3.68 -9.10
C PHE A 15 -9.39 4.77 -8.07
N GLY A 16 -10.67 5.08 -7.81
CA GLY A 16 -11.07 6.11 -6.85
C GLY A 16 -11.62 5.60 -5.52
N SER A 17 -12.03 4.33 -5.43
CA SER A 17 -12.51 3.70 -4.20
C SER A 17 -12.50 2.17 -4.29
N TRP A 18 -12.74 1.48 -3.17
CA TRP A 18 -12.96 0.04 -3.19
C TRP A 18 -14.21 -0.36 -3.99
N ALA A 19 -15.30 0.41 -3.90
CA ALA A 19 -16.52 0.14 -4.67
C ALA A 19 -16.29 0.21 -6.19
N GLU A 20 -15.60 1.26 -6.66
CA GLU A 20 -15.21 1.39 -8.06
C GLU A 20 -14.23 0.30 -8.48
N THR A 21 -13.26 -0.02 -7.62
CA THR A 21 -12.30 -1.10 -7.87
C THR A 21 -13.02 -2.43 -8.04
N ARG A 22 -14.02 -2.74 -7.20
CA ARG A 22 -14.84 -3.95 -7.36
C ARG A 22 -15.58 -3.96 -8.70
N ALA A 23 -16.20 -2.85 -9.08
CA ALA A 23 -16.91 -2.75 -10.38
C ALA A 23 -15.95 -2.95 -11.56
N ILE A 24 -14.73 -2.41 -11.46
CA ILE A 24 -13.67 -2.67 -12.44
C ILE A 24 -13.31 -4.15 -12.45
N LEU A 25 -12.93 -4.74 -11.31
CA LEU A 25 -12.41 -6.11 -11.22
C LEU A 25 -13.46 -7.19 -11.60
N THR A 26 -14.76 -6.91 -11.43
CA THR A 26 -15.83 -7.80 -11.89
C THR A 26 -16.23 -7.60 -13.36
N GLY A 27 -15.65 -6.60 -14.05
CA GLY A 27 -15.97 -6.27 -15.44
C GLY A 27 -17.26 -5.47 -15.61
N ALA A 28 -17.87 -5.00 -14.52
CA ALA A 28 -19.03 -4.11 -14.58
C ALA A 28 -18.66 -2.69 -15.07
N GLN A 29 -17.39 -2.30 -14.91
CA GLN A 29 -16.82 -1.07 -15.44
C GLN A 29 -15.48 -1.36 -16.12
N THR A 30 -15.21 -0.68 -17.23
CA THR A 30 -13.90 -0.76 -17.90
C THR A 30 -12.88 0.11 -17.16
N TRP A 31 -11.72 -0.45 -16.83
CA TRP A 31 -10.62 0.33 -16.29
C TRP A 31 -10.09 1.31 -17.35
N GLN A 32 -9.87 2.55 -16.95
CA GLN A 32 -9.23 3.56 -17.77
C GLN A 32 -8.15 4.25 -16.95
N ALA A 33 -6.94 4.33 -17.49
CA ALA A 33 -5.87 5.05 -16.85
C ALA A 33 -6.23 6.55 -16.77
N GLN A 34 -6.49 7.03 -15.57
CA GLN A 34 -6.76 8.44 -15.29
C GLN A 34 -5.75 8.95 -14.25
N PRO A 35 -5.22 10.18 -14.38
CA PRO A 35 -4.31 10.73 -13.39
C PRO A 35 -4.96 10.75 -11.99
N LEU A 36 -4.22 10.26 -10.99
CA LEU A 36 -4.65 10.36 -9.60
C LEU A 36 -4.40 11.78 -9.09
N VAL A 37 -5.46 12.45 -8.62
CA VAL A 37 -5.32 13.62 -7.75
C VAL A 37 -5.08 13.12 -6.33
N PRO A 38 -3.89 13.35 -5.73
CA PRO A 38 -3.62 12.86 -4.39
C PRO A 38 -4.64 13.41 -3.39
N PRO A 39 -5.20 12.57 -2.50
CA PRO A 39 -6.22 13.02 -1.58
C PRO A 39 -5.65 14.07 -0.60
N LYS A 40 -6.53 14.91 -0.07
CA LYS A 40 -6.15 15.79 1.03
C LYS A 40 -6.02 14.91 2.29
N ALA A 41 -4.85 14.90 2.92
CA ALA A 41 -4.63 14.19 4.18
C ALA A 41 -5.34 14.91 5.35
N MET A 42 -6.66 14.80 5.40
CA MET A 42 -7.51 15.53 6.36
C MET A 42 -7.27 15.09 7.80
N VAL A 43 -6.77 13.86 8.00
CA VAL A 43 -6.31 13.33 9.29
C VAL A 43 -5.17 14.16 9.88
N LEU A 44 -4.35 14.82 9.06
CA LEU A 44 -3.23 15.62 9.55
C LEU A 44 -3.69 17.02 10.00
N PRO A 45 -3.08 17.59 11.04
CA PRO A 45 -3.21 19.01 11.34
C PRO A 45 -2.68 19.87 10.17
N PRO A 46 -3.08 21.16 10.08
CA PRO A 46 -2.81 21.99 8.91
C PRO A 46 -1.33 22.13 8.52
N ASN A 47 -0.42 22.17 9.50
CA ASN A 47 1.01 22.35 9.24
C ASN A 47 1.64 21.10 8.61
N GLU A 48 1.37 19.94 9.19
CA GLU A 48 1.81 18.63 8.72
C GLU A 48 1.20 18.34 7.34
N ARG A 49 -0.09 18.65 7.15
CA ARG A 49 -0.79 18.47 5.88
C ARG A 49 -0.15 19.26 4.73
N ARG A 50 0.35 20.47 4.99
CA ARG A 50 1.06 21.29 3.99
C ARG A 50 2.43 20.69 3.62
N ARG A 51 3.06 19.95 4.53
CA ARG A 51 4.38 19.33 4.34
C ARG A 51 4.31 17.93 3.75
N ALA A 52 3.15 17.26 3.83
CA ALA A 52 2.96 15.92 3.28
C ALA A 52 3.10 15.90 1.75
N SER A 53 3.94 15.01 1.24
CA SER A 53 4.11 14.78 -0.20
C SER A 53 2.90 14.06 -0.82
N PRO A 54 2.80 13.98 -2.16
CA PRO A 54 1.81 13.14 -2.83
C PRO A 54 1.82 11.67 -2.39
N LEU A 55 2.99 11.07 -2.17
CA LEU A 55 3.11 9.69 -1.68
C LEU A 55 2.50 9.54 -0.29
N VAL A 56 2.88 10.43 0.65
CA VAL A 56 2.33 10.43 2.01
C VAL A 56 0.82 10.64 1.97
N ARG A 57 0.34 11.60 1.18
CA ARG A 57 -1.09 11.85 1.02
C ARG A 57 -1.83 10.61 0.53
N LEU A 58 -1.29 9.92 -0.48
CA LEU A 58 -1.86 8.67 -0.98
C LEU A 58 -1.92 7.60 0.13
N ALA A 59 -0.82 7.39 0.86
CA ALA A 59 -0.75 6.44 1.96
C ALA A 59 -1.81 6.70 3.04
N LEU A 60 -1.91 7.94 3.51
CA LEU A 60 -2.90 8.32 4.53
C LEU A 60 -4.33 8.24 3.99
N GLY A 61 -4.53 8.54 2.70
CA GLY A 61 -5.82 8.44 2.05
C GLY A 61 -6.36 7.02 2.01
N VAL A 62 -5.55 6.06 1.54
CA VAL A 62 -5.96 4.64 1.55
C VAL A 62 -6.05 4.09 2.97
N ALA A 63 -5.16 4.49 3.88
CA ALA A 63 -5.19 4.05 5.27
C ALA A 63 -6.49 4.47 5.96
N GLN A 64 -6.87 5.74 5.85
CA GLN A 64 -8.12 6.25 6.42
C GLN A 64 -9.33 5.58 5.78
N ALA A 65 -9.38 5.47 4.45
CA ALA A 65 -10.50 4.85 3.76
C ALA A 65 -10.69 3.37 4.16
N ALA A 66 -9.61 2.62 4.39
CA ALA A 66 -9.70 1.23 4.84
C ALA A 66 -10.13 1.12 6.31
N CYS A 67 -9.73 2.08 7.16
CA CYS A 67 -10.23 2.18 8.53
C CYS A 67 -11.74 2.49 8.55
N ASP A 68 -12.18 3.42 7.70
CA ASP A 68 -13.59 3.80 7.56
C ASP A 68 -14.43 2.62 7.07
N ASP A 69 -13.95 1.88 6.06
CA ASP A 69 -14.59 0.65 5.55
C ASP A 69 -14.70 -0.44 6.64
N ALA A 70 -13.67 -0.56 7.49
CA ALA A 70 -13.67 -1.49 8.63
C ALA A 70 -14.52 -1.03 9.83
N GLY A 71 -14.93 0.24 9.88
CA GLY A 71 -15.53 0.85 11.07
C GLY A 71 -14.60 0.86 12.29
N LEU A 72 -13.28 0.94 12.07
CA LEU A 72 -12.26 0.90 13.13
C LEU A 72 -11.47 2.21 13.20
N SER A 73 -11.03 2.57 14.41
CA SER A 73 -10.12 3.70 14.60
C SER A 73 -8.69 3.32 14.24
N GLY A 74 -8.02 4.19 13.49
CA GLY A 74 -6.59 4.10 13.18
C GLY A 74 -5.65 4.21 14.39
N ALA A 75 -6.14 4.70 15.54
CA ALA A 75 -5.33 5.02 16.72
C ALA A 75 -4.75 3.77 17.44
N ASP A 76 -5.48 2.65 17.43
CA ASP A 76 -5.17 1.47 18.25
C ASP A 76 -4.83 0.24 17.39
N MET A 77 -4.17 0.45 16.25
CA MET A 77 -3.82 -0.63 15.31
C MET A 77 -2.34 -0.66 15.01
N ASP A 78 -1.74 -1.85 15.03
CA ASP A 78 -0.42 -2.02 14.43
C ASP A 78 -0.47 -1.66 12.96
N CYS A 79 0.61 -1.06 12.45
CA CYS A 79 0.66 -0.65 11.07
C CYS A 79 1.91 -1.14 10.35
N VAL A 80 1.72 -1.51 9.09
CA VAL A 80 2.76 -1.92 8.17
C VAL A 80 2.65 -1.01 6.95
N PHE A 81 3.59 -0.08 6.80
CA PHE A 81 3.70 0.80 5.64
C PHE A 81 4.75 0.26 4.68
N ALA A 82 4.38 0.07 3.43
CA ALA A 82 5.19 -0.57 2.41
C ALA A 82 5.27 0.32 1.17
N SER A 83 6.50 0.57 0.69
CA SER A 83 6.76 1.28 -0.57
C SER A 83 8.07 0.77 -1.12
N ALA A 84 8.13 0.49 -2.42
CA ALA A 84 9.33 -0.14 -3.00
C ALA A 84 10.52 0.81 -3.00
N LEU A 85 10.27 2.11 -3.16
CA LEU A 85 11.31 3.11 -3.36
C LEU A 85 11.20 4.33 -2.44
N GLY A 86 10.11 4.47 -1.69
CA GLY A 86 9.85 5.62 -0.85
C GLY A 86 9.54 6.87 -1.67
N ASP A 87 9.82 8.05 -1.08
CA ASP A 87 9.41 9.33 -1.65
C ASP A 87 10.41 9.85 -2.70
N GLY A 88 10.15 9.50 -3.96
CA GLY A 88 10.96 9.95 -5.08
C GLY A 88 10.95 11.44 -5.35
N GLN A 89 9.88 12.17 -4.98
CA GLN A 89 9.84 13.62 -5.15
C GLN A 89 10.79 14.29 -4.16
N VAL A 90 10.79 13.82 -2.91
CA VAL A 90 11.72 14.29 -1.89
C VAL A 90 13.15 13.92 -2.24
N ALA A 91 13.40 12.67 -2.64
CA ALA A 91 14.73 12.22 -3.05
C ALA A 91 15.27 13.04 -4.23
N HIS A 92 14.46 13.24 -5.27
CA HIS A 92 14.84 14.08 -6.41
C HIS A 92 15.18 15.50 -5.99
N ALA A 93 14.34 16.14 -5.17
CA ALA A 93 14.57 17.51 -4.74
C ALA A 93 15.86 17.67 -3.92
N ILE A 94 16.16 16.71 -3.03
CA ILE A 94 17.40 16.70 -2.25
C ILE A 94 18.62 16.50 -3.15
N LEU A 95 18.58 15.54 -4.07
CA LEU A 95 19.70 15.28 -4.99
C LEU A 95 19.96 16.48 -5.90
N THR A 96 18.91 17.12 -6.40
CA THR A 96 19.01 18.36 -7.19
C THR A 96 19.65 19.49 -6.38
N ALA A 97 19.26 19.67 -5.11
CA ALA A 97 19.87 20.66 -4.23
C ALA A 97 21.36 20.35 -3.95
N LEU A 98 21.72 19.09 -3.76
CA LEU A 98 23.12 18.67 -3.52
C LEU A 98 24.00 18.81 -4.76
N ALA A 99 23.41 18.84 -5.96
CA ALA A 99 24.12 19.09 -7.20
C ALA A 99 24.45 20.58 -7.42
N THR A 100 23.85 21.50 -6.66
CA THR A 100 24.20 22.93 -6.73
C THR A 100 25.43 23.26 -5.87
N PRO A 101 26.13 24.38 -6.14
CA PRO A 101 27.27 24.80 -5.32
C PRO A 101 26.93 25.02 -3.83
N GLU A 102 25.73 25.52 -3.53
CA GLU A 102 25.29 25.86 -2.17
C GLU A 102 24.95 24.62 -1.33
N LYS A 103 24.54 23.51 -1.98
CA LYS A 103 24.15 22.25 -1.33
C LYS A 103 23.11 22.42 -0.22
N ALA A 104 22.25 23.43 -0.37
CA ALA A 104 21.28 23.81 0.64
C ALA A 104 20.05 22.89 0.59
N VAL A 105 20.01 21.89 1.49
CA VAL A 105 18.88 20.98 1.62
C VAL A 105 17.82 21.57 2.56
N SER A 106 16.56 21.59 2.13
CA SER A 106 15.44 22.03 2.98
C SER A 106 15.26 21.10 4.19
N PRO A 107 15.18 21.62 5.43
CA PRO A 107 14.88 20.80 6.61
C PRO A 107 13.58 19.99 6.49
N THR A 108 12.57 20.54 5.80
CA THR A 108 11.31 19.83 5.56
C THR A 108 11.49 18.67 4.59
N GLN A 109 12.28 18.84 3.52
CA GLN A 109 12.59 17.74 2.61
C GLN A 109 13.39 16.67 3.33
N PHE A 110 14.38 17.05 4.14
CA PHE A 110 15.16 16.10 4.92
C PHE A 110 14.28 15.28 5.87
N HIS A 111 13.35 15.91 6.59
CA HIS A 111 12.40 15.21 7.45
C HIS A 111 11.53 14.19 6.68
N ASN A 112 11.14 14.51 5.44
CA ASN A 112 10.33 13.62 4.60
C ASN A 112 11.16 12.58 3.82
N SER A 113 12.49 12.57 3.95
CA SER A 113 13.36 11.70 3.16
C SER A 113 13.42 10.26 3.67
N VAL A 114 13.05 10.05 4.93
CA VAL A 114 13.06 8.73 5.56
C VAL A 114 11.86 7.90 5.12
N HIS A 115 12.07 6.60 4.89
CA HIS A 115 11.03 5.69 4.39
C HIS A 115 9.81 5.63 5.32
N ASN A 116 10.04 5.74 6.63
CA ASN A 116 9.00 5.72 7.65
C ASN A 116 8.22 7.04 7.79
N ALA A 117 8.44 8.04 6.93
CA ALA A 117 7.68 9.29 6.98
C ALA A 117 6.16 9.06 6.90
N MET A 118 5.70 8.10 6.08
CA MET A 118 4.28 7.73 6.00
C MET A 118 3.72 7.26 7.34
N ALA A 119 4.45 6.36 8.01
CA ALA A 119 4.06 5.84 9.32
C ALA A 119 4.06 6.95 10.39
N GLY A 120 5.06 7.84 10.38
CA GLY A 120 5.14 8.98 11.29
C GLY A 120 4.00 9.98 11.10
N TYR A 121 3.64 10.28 9.85
CA TYR A 121 2.48 11.13 9.57
C TYR A 121 1.17 10.45 9.96
N TRP A 122 1.03 9.13 9.76
CA TRP A 122 -0.14 8.40 10.22
C TRP A 122 -0.27 8.46 11.74
N SER A 123 0.81 8.17 12.48
CA SER A 123 0.80 8.23 13.94
C SER A 123 0.41 9.60 14.48
N ILE A 124 0.90 10.68 13.86
CA ILE A 124 0.50 12.05 14.23
C ILE A 124 -0.97 12.30 13.89
N GLY A 125 -1.41 11.91 12.69
CA GLY A 125 -2.75 12.24 12.18
C GLY A 125 -3.88 11.56 12.95
N VAL A 126 -3.69 10.29 13.34
CA VAL A 126 -4.74 9.52 14.03
C VAL A 126 -4.42 9.25 15.50
N GLY A 127 -3.31 9.79 16.02
CA GLY A 127 -2.89 9.57 17.41
C GLY A 127 -2.48 8.13 17.70
N ASN A 128 -1.85 7.45 16.73
CA ASN A 128 -1.49 6.04 16.86
C ASN A 128 -0.17 5.85 17.62
N HIS A 129 -0.23 5.11 18.73
CA HIS A 129 0.92 4.76 19.58
C HIS A 129 1.29 3.26 19.53
N ALA A 130 0.62 2.48 18.68
CA ALA A 130 0.93 1.07 18.45
C ALA A 130 2.20 0.88 17.62
N ALA A 131 2.62 -0.37 17.41
CA ALA A 131 3.85 -0.64 16.69
C ALA A 131 3.68 -0.30 15.21
N SER A 132 4.71 0.29 14.62
CA SER A 132 4.77 0.58 13.19
C SER A 132 5.97 -0.11 12.55
N THR A 133 5.77 -0.66 11.36
CA THR A 133 6.83 -1.19 10.50
C THR A 133 6.80 -0.43 9.18
N SER A 134 7.97 0.03 8.71
CA SER A 134 8.13 0.56 7.36
C SER A 134 9.06 -0.37 6.57
N LEU A 135 8.64 -0.80 5.39
CA LEU A 135 9.37 -1.81 4.61
C LEU A 135 9.46 -1.47 3.12
N ALA A 136 10.57 -1.92 2.54
CA ALA A 136 10.82 -1.90 1.10
C ALA A 136 11.42 -3.25 0.70
N ALA A 137 10.90 -3.86 -0.36
CA ALA A 137 11.43 -5.11 -0.92
C ALA A 137 11.40 -5.11 -2.46
N GLY A 138 11.60 -3.93 -3.08
CA GLY A 138 11.54 -3.78 -4.54
C GLY A 138 10.18 -4.22 -5.09
N ASP A 139 10.18 -5.06 -6.13
CA ASP A 139 8.94 -5.57 -6.75
C ASP A 139 8.16 -6.54 -5.84
N TYR A 140 8.80 -7.05 -4.78
CA TYR A 140 8.21 -7.95 -3.80
C TYR A 140 7.54 -7.20 -2.63
N THR A 141 7.54 -5.87 -2.64
CA THR A 141 7.12 -5.02 -1.52
C THR A 141 5.72 -5.35 -1.01
N PHE A 142 4.74 -5.56 -1.91
CA PHE A 142 3.39 -5.90 -1.50
C PHE A 142 3.33 -7.26 -0.79
N GLY A 143 3.93 -8.31 -1.36
CA GLY A 143 3.92 -9.65 -0.75
C GLY A 143 4.70 -9.72 0.55
N ALA A 144 5.85 -9.05 0.65
CA ALA A 144 6.61 -8.91 1.88
C ALA A 144 5.80 -8.15 2.96
N GLY A 145 5.09 -7.09 2.56
CA GLY A 145 4.21 -6.34 3.45
C GLY A 145 3.01 -7.15 3.94
N LEU A 146 2.37 -7.91 3.06
CA LEU A 146 1.29 -8.82 3.42
C LEU A 146 1.77 -9.90 4.39
N LEU A 147 2.93 -10.52 4.13
CA LEU A 147 3.54 -11.47 5.05
C LEU A 147 3.78 -10.85 6.43
N LYS A 148 4.35 -9.64 6.48
CA LYS A 148 4.59 -8.93 7.74
C LYS A 148 3.29 -8.62 8.47
N ALA A 149 2.27 -8.11 7.79
CA ALA A 149 0.98 -7.78 8.40
C ALA A 149 0.26 -9.03 8.94
N MET A 150 0.30 -10.14 8.20
CA MET A 150 -0.25 -11.44 8.61
C MET A 150 0.49 -12.02 9.82
N LEU A 151 1.83 -11.85 9.89
CA LEU A 151 2.61 -12.20 11.08
C LEU A 151 2.19 -11.33 12.27
N THR A 152 2.11 -10.01 12.10
CA THR A 152 1.74 -9.09 13.18
C THR A 152 0.36 -9.39 13.75
N VAL A 153 -0.70 -9.48 12.92
CA VAL A 153 -2.05 -9.79 13.40
C VAL A 153 -2.13 -11.18 14.07
N SER A 154 -1.35 -12.15 13.57
CA SER A 154 -1.29 -13.50 14.15
C SER A 154 -0.57 -13.53 15.50
N GLN A 155 0.45 -12.70 15.72
CA GLN A 155 1.25 -12.70 16.94
C GLN A 155 0.66 -11.78 18.00
N GLU A 156 0.32 -10.55 17.62
CA GLU A 156 -0.17 -9.51 18.54
C GLU A 156 -1.66 -9.68 18.87
N LYS A 157 -2.38 -10.52 18.10
CA LYS A 157 -3.81 -10.81 18.28
C LYS A 157 -4.68 -9.54 18.34
N ARG A 158 -4.27 -8.49 17.63
CA ARG A 158 -5.00 -7.22 17.50
C ARG A 158 -5.08 -6.77 16.05
N PRO A 159 -6.03 -5.88 15.69
CA PRO A 159 -6.15 -5.39 14.34
C PRO A 159 -4.83 -4.77 13.83
N THR A 160 -4.48 -5.08 12.59
CA THR A 160 -3.28 -4.59 11.91
C THR A 160 -3.66 -4.02 10.57
N ILE A 161 -3.19 -2.83 10.23
CA ILE A 161 -3.35 -2.25 8.89
C ILE A 161 -2.08 -2.45 8.06
N LEU A 162 -2.24 -3.02 6.87
CA LEU A 162 -1.24 -2.95 5.80
C LEU A 162 -1.58 -1.78 4.90
N VAL A 163 -0.60 -0.94 4.60
CA VAL A 163 -0.67 0.13 3.61
C VAL A 163 0.48 -0.04 2.65
N ALA A 164 0.19 -0.28 1.38
CA ALA A 164 1.20 -0.36 0.33
C ALA A 164 0.95 0.72 -0.72
N VAL A 165 1.94 1.58 -0.96
CA VAL A 165 1.84 2.69 -1.91
C VAL A 165 3.14 2.90 -2.67
N ASP A 166 3.02 3.39 -3.89
CA ASP A 166 4.12 3.94 -4.66
C ASP A 166 3.58 5.04 -5.58
N TYR A 167 4.45 5.99 -5.90
CA TYR A 167 4.13 7.15 -6.72
C TYR A 167 5.26 7.35 -7.74
N PRO A 168 4.98 7.72 -9.01
CA PRO A 168 6.00 7.98 -10.01
C PRO A 168 7.03 9.01 -9.54
N PHE A 169 8.29 8.72 -9.82
CA PHE A 169 9.39 9.62 -9.48
C PHE A 169 9.45 10.74 -10.52
N PRO A 170 10.01 11.91 -10.20
CA PRO A 170 10.43 12.85 -11.22
C PRO A 170 11.59 12.26 -12.05
N ASP A 171 11.63 12.58 -13.34
CA ASP A 171 12.81 12.31 -14.15
C ASP A 171 14.01 13.13 -13.64
N PRO A 172 15.24 12.60 -13.73
CA PRO A 172 15.64 11.38 -14.44
C PRO A 172 15.53 10.09 -13.62
N LEU A 173 15.12 10.16 -12.35
CA LEU A 173 15.14 8.97 -11.47
C LEU A 173 14.14 7.90 -11.95
N ASN A 174 12.96 8.32 -12.40
CA ASN A 174 11.93 7.40 -12.89
C ASN A 174 12.39 6.60 -14.12
N ALA A 175 13.21 7.19 -15.00
CA ALA A 175 13.79 6.49 -16.13
C ALA A 175 14.70 5.30 -15.72
N THR A 176 15.29 5.32 -14.52
CA THR A 176 16.17 4.23 -14.05
C THR A 176 15.40 3.07 -13.42
N ARG A 177 14.30 3.38 -12.73
CA ARG A 177 13.38 2.39 -12.18
C ARG A 177 11.95 2.93 -12.29
N PRO A 178 11.26 2.63 -13.40
CA PRO A 178 9.95 3.18 -13.66
C PRO A 178 8.91 2.69 -12.65
N ILE A 179 8.15 3.63 -12.10
CA ILE A 179 6.84 3.36 -11.51
C ILE A 179 5.82 3.92 -12.49
N GLY A 180 5.08 3.02 -13.16
CA GLY A 180 4.24 3.39 -14.31
C GLY A 180 3.08 4.33 -13.97
N ALA A 181 2.53 4.20 -12.76
CA ALA A 181 1.42 5.01 -12.28
C ALA A 181 1.34 4.98 -10.74
N PRO A 182 0.75 6.02 -10.12
CA PRO A 182 0.51 5.99 -8.68
C PRO A 182 -0.55 4.93 -8.35
N PHE A 183 -0.28 4.14 -7.32
CA PHE A 183 -1.20 3.13 -6.81
C PHE A 183 -1.00 2.96 -5.31
N GLY A 184 -2.10 2.86 -4.59
CA GLY A 184 -2.17 2.62 -3.18
C GLY A 184 -3.26 1.63 -2.85
N VAL A 185 -2.95 0.74 -1.92
CA VAL A 185 -3.90 -0.23 -1.37
C VAL A 185 -3.70 -0.30 0.13
N ALA A 186 -4.79 -0.44 0.86
CA ALA A 186 -4.77 -0.72 2.28
C ALA A 186 -5.73 -1.86 2.65
N LEU A 187 -5.30 -2.70 3.57
CA LEU A 187 -6.07 -3.81 4.12
C LEU A 187 -6.04 -3.72 5.65
N VAL A 188 -7.21 -3.65 6.27
CA VAL A 188 -7.35 -3.82 7.73
C VAL A 188 -7.58 -5.29 8.01
N LEU A 189 -6.65 -5.90 8.73
CA LEU A 189 -6.66 -7.32 9.10
C LEU A 189 -7.06 -7.46 10.56
N ARG A 190 -8.04 -8.33 10.84
CA ARG A 190 -8.43 -8.73 12.19
C ARG A 190 -8.02 -10.19 12.45
N PRO A 191 -7.80 -10.58 13.71
CA PRO A 191 -7.55 -11.98 14.06
C PRO A 191 -8.67 -12.91 13.55
N ASP A 192 -8.33 -14.17 13.26
CA ASP A 192 -9.25 -15.16 12.68
C ASP A 192 -10.40 -15.60 13.59
N HIS A 193 -10.25 -15.46 14.91
CA HIS A 193 -11.28 -15.72 15.91
C HIS A 193 -12.31 -14.59 16.05
N ASP A 194 -12.13 -13.49 15.31
CA ASP A 194 -13.07 -12.37 15.30
C ASP A 194 -14.34 -12.72 14.50
N THR A 195 -15.50 -12.42 15.09
CA THR A 195 -16.84 -12.74 14.55
C THR A 195 -17.32 -11.75 13.50
N GLY A 196 -16.46 -10.83 13.06
CA GLY A 196 -16.76 -9.90 11.98
C GLY A 196 -17.13 -10.56 10.65
N THR A 197 -17.77 -9.79 9.78
CA THR A 197 -18.08 -10.17 8.40
C THR A 197 -16.87 -9.90 7.48
N GLY A 198 -16.82 -10.53 6.31
CA GLY A 198 -15.77 -10.35 5.32
C GLY A 198 -14.92 -11.60 5.07
N PRO A 199 -14.16 -11.64 3.95
CA PRO A 199 -13.36 -12.80 3.58
C PRO A 199 -12.18 -13.01 4.54
N CYS A 200 -11.77 -14.26 4.69
CA CYS A 200 -10.59 -14.68 5.41
C CYS A 200 -9.44 -14.96 4.45
N LEU A 201 -8.22 -14.71 4.92
CA LEU A 201 -6.97 -15.06 4.26
C LEU A 201 -6.28 -16.16 5.04
N ALA A 202 -5.80 -17.20 4.35
CA ALA A 202 -4.80 -18.12 4.86
C ALA A 202 -3.51 -17.98 4.05
N LEU A 203 -2.42 -17.65 4.72
CA LEU A 203 -1.08 -17.59 4.13
C LEU A 203 -0.26 -18.83 4.49
N THR A 204 0.33 -19.43 3.46
CA THR A 204 1.32 -20.51 3.56
C THR A 204 2.49 -20.27 2.60
N TYR A 205 3.63 -20.92 2.85
CA TYR A 205 4.73 -20.90 1.90
C TYR A 205 4.36 -21.72 0.65
N SER A 206 4.70 -21.22 -0.53
CA SER A 206 4.45 -21.88 -1.80
C SER A 206 5.75 -22.37 -2.44
N GLN A 207 5.68 -23.56 -3.06
CA GLN A 207 6.73 -24.08 -3.95
C GLN A 207 6.52 -23.65 -5.42
N ALA A 208 5.54 -22.79 -5.68
CA ALA A 208 5.31 -22.26 -7.01
C ALA A 208 6.53 -21.47 -7.52
N GLN A 209 6.60 -21.31 -8.85
CA GLN A 209 7.69 -20.60 -9.52
C GLN A 209 7.22 -19.33 -10.25
N ALA A 210 5.92 -19.02 -10.18
CA ALA A 210 5.32 -17.88 -10.83
C ALA A 210 4.15 -17.32 -10.01
N ALA A 211 4.06 -15.99 -9.93
CA ALA A 211 2.92 -15.31 -9.32
C ALA A 211 1.67 -15.42 -10.20
N THR A 212 0.50 -15.46 -9.56
CA THR A 212 -0.79 -15.38 -10.23
C THR A 212 -0.99 -13.95 -10.78
N PRO A 213 -1.17 -13.75 -12.09
CA PRO A 213 -1.45 -12.42 -12.65
C PRO A 213 -2.93 -12.03 -12.42
N PRO A 214 -3.28 -10.74 -12.55
CA PRO A 214 -4.68 -10.33 -12.54
C PRO A 214 -5.43 -10.96 -13.73
N ARG A 215 -6.70 -11.30 -13.51
CA ARG A 215 -7.58 -11.92 -14.51
C ARG A 215 -7.74 -11.03 -15.73
N GLN A 216 -7.91 -9.73 -15.51
CA GLN A 216 -8.05 -8.76 -16.59
C GLN A 216 -6.72 -8.41 -17.23
N ALA A 217 -6.64 -8.52 -18.56
CA ALA A 217 -5.41 -8.28 -19.31
C ALA A 217 -4.95 -6.81 -19.21
N ASP A 218 -5.89 -5.86 -19.23
CA ASP A 218 -5.61 -4.42 -19.21
C ASP A 218 -4.89 -3.96 -17.93
N LEU A 219 -5.07 -4.72 -16.83
CA LEU A 219 -4.43 -4.44 -15.54
C LEU A 219 -3.02 -5.03 -15.42
N ARG A 220 -2.57 -5.86 -16.37
CA ARG A 220 -1.29 -6.59 -16.26
C ARG A 220 -0.08 -5.68 -16.41
N THR A 221 -0.19 -4.58 -17.15
CA THR A 221 0.89 -3.58 -17.25
C THR A 221 1.09 -2.89 -15.91
N LEU A 222 0.00 -2.37 -15.31
CA LEU A 222 0.04 -1.78 -13.98
C LEU A 222 0.57 -2.77 -12.92
N TRP A 223 0.09 -4.02 -12.95
CA TRP A 223 0.56 -5.08 -12.06
C TRP A 223 2.05 -5.39 -12.21
N LYS A 224 2.64 -5.23 -13.41
CA LYS A 224 4.08 -5.43 -13.64
C LYS A 224 4.89 -4.24 -13.16
N ASP A 225 4.44 -3.03 -13.48
CA ASP A 225 5.23 -1.80 -13.39
C ASP A 225 5.00 -1.00 -12.10
N CYS A 226 4.14 -1.49 -11.20
CA CYS A 226 3.83 -0.85 -9.93
C CYS A 226 3.80 -1.90 -8.79
N PRO A 227 4.80 -1.93 -7.89
CA PRO A 227 4.90 -2.97 -6.86
C PRO A 227 3.68 -3.11 -5.93
N PRO A 228 2.99 -2.04 -5.49
CA PRO A 228 1.75 -2.16 -4.73
C PRO A 228 0.58 -2.75 -5.55
N ALA A 229 0.59 -2.59 -6.88
CA ALA A 229 -0.42 -3.18 -7.76
C ALA A 229 -0.31 -4.71 -7.84
N LYS A 230 0.76 -5.32 -7.29
CA LYS A 230 0.81 -6.78 -7.04
C LYS A 230 -0.33 -7.28 -6.15
N ALA A 231 -1.07 -6.38 -5.50
CA ALA A 231 -2.31 -6.66 -4.79
C ALA A 231 -3.50 -7.04 -5.68
N LEU A 232 -3.51 -6.70 -6.97
CA LEU A 232 -4.68 -6.86 -7.84
C LEU A 232 -5.26 -8.29 -7.85
N PRO A 233 -4.46 -9.37 -7.98
CA PRO A 233 -4.98 -10.74 -7.87
C PRO A 233 -5.64 -11.02 -6.51
N LEU A 234 -5.07 -10.49 -5.41
CA LEU A 234 -5.64 -10.61 -4.07
C LEU A 234 -6.99 -9.89 -3.98
N LEU A 235 -7.07 -8.68 -4.52
CA LEU A 235 -8.32 -7.91 -4.57
C LEU A 235 -9.41 -8.66 -5.36
N GLU A 236 -9.05 -9.33 -6.47
CA GLU A 236 -9.97 -10.21 -7.20
C GLU A 236 -10.44 -11.40 -6.33
N GLY A 237 -9.53 -12.00 -5.57
CA GLY A 237 -9.82 -13.09 -4.63
C GLY A 237 -10.74 -12.69 -3.48
N LEU A 238 -10.62 -11.45 -2.98
CA LEU A 238 -11.50 -10.89 -1.94
C LEU A 238 -12.94 -10.67 -2.42
N ILE A 239 -13.16 -10.60 -3.74
CA ILE A 239 -14.49 -10.52 -4.34
C ILE A 239 -15.05 -11.92 -4.60
N ALA A 240 -14.19 -12.81 -5.14
CA ALA A 240 -14.55 -14.19 -5.48
C ALA A 240 -13.47 -15.14 -4.92
N PRO A 241 -13.76 -15.85 -3.81
CA PRO A 241 -12.84 -16.75 -3.12
C PRO A 241 -12.00 -17.60 -4.07
N THR A 242 -10.69 -17.59 -3.87
CA THR A 242 -9.73 -18.23 -4.77
C THR A 242 -8.38 -18.42 -4.10
N ARG A 243 -7.49 -19.18 -4.74
CA ARG A 243 -6.10 -19.34 -4.31
C ARG A 243 -5.18 -18.59 -5.26
N ILE A 244 -4.23 -17.87 -4.68
CA ILE A 244 -3.36 -16.92 -5.38
C ILE A 244 -1.94 -17.18 -4.93
N VAL A 245 -1.02 -17.21 -5.90
CA VAL A 245 0.42 -17.22 -5.63
C VAL A 245 0.96 -15.80 -5.73
N MET A 246 1.73 -15.37 -4.74
CA MET A 246 2.31 -14.03 -4.68
C MET A 246 3.80 -14.10 -4.36
N GLU A 247 4.62 -13.27 -4.99
CA GLU A 247 6.03 -13.14 -4.63
C GLU A 247 6.20 -12.27 -3.37
N ALA A 248 7.03 -12.71 -2.44
CA ALA A 248 7.37 -11.99 -1.22
C ALA A 248 8.89 -11.84 -1.00
N GLY A 249 9.69 -12.27 -1.99
CA GLY A 249 11.13 -12.16 -2.04
C GLY A 249 11.67 -12.92 -3.24
N SER A 250 12.96 -12.77 -3.54
CA SER A 250 13.59 -13.49 -4.66
C SER A 250 13.53 -15.01 -4.42
N GLY A 251 12.77 -15.73 -5.26
CA GLY A 251 12.53 -17.17 -5.08
C GLY A 251 11.60 -17.55 -3.93
N TYR A 252 10.95 -16.56 -3.29
CA TYR A 252 10.03 -16.79 -2.17
C TYR A 252 8.60 -16.44 -2.57
N PHE A 253 7.73 -17.45 -2.55
CA PHE A 253 6.33 -17.34 -2.93
C PHE A 253 5.41 -17.66 -1.74
N LEU A 254 4.29 -16.96 -1.70
CA LEU A 254 3.21 -17.15 -0.75
C LEU A 254 2.01 -17.72 -1.48
N ASP A 255 1.45 -18.80 -0.93
CA ASP A 255 0.12 -19.27 -1.26
C ASP A 255 -0.87 -18.53 -0.37
N VAL A 256 -1.75 -17.76 -0.99
CA VAL A 256 -2.80 -16.97 -0.34
C VAL A 256 -4.14 -17.58 -0.74
N GLU A 257 -4.77 -18.28 0.19
CA GLU A 257 -6.14 -18.78 0.05
C GLU A 257 -7.12 -17.75 0.61
N VAL A 258 -8.12 -17.39 -0.18
CA VAL A 258 -9.22 -16.50 0.21
C VAL A 258 -10.51 -17.30 0.33
N PHE A 259 -11.19 -17.24 1.48
CA PHE A 259 -12.40 -18.04 1.79
C PHE A 259 -13.39 -17.31 2.70
#